data_AF-A0A7K3AF20-F1
#
_entry.id   AF-A0A7K3AF20-F1
#
_cell.length_a   1.000
_cell.length_b   1.000
_cell.length_c   1.000
_cell.angle_alpha   90.00
_cell.angle_beta   90.00
_cell.angle_gamma   90.00
#
_symmetry.space_group_name_H-M   'P 1'
#
loop_
_entity.id
_entity.type
_entity.pdbx_description
1 polymer ?
#
loop_
_entity_poly.entity_id
_entity_poly.type
_entity_poly.pdbx_seq_one_letter_code
_entity_poly.pdbx_strand_id
1 'polypeptide(L)'
;MSIAQGINDDGVVVGQSGPRGLVGLAVRWDPDGSITALDLPAGAENASAFAVNRAGDVVGLATASEQVSGDLKAEGEWAVRWNPDGSVERLPVPGGAVAVSWDINEFGEVAGDVRHRDGAERAVRWSPEGTRTELRPLPGDVASHAQSINNRGYVAGDSAGSAGRIRAVLWHPDGSITALGRRPNHNTDIPSSPPLRC
;
A
#
# COMPACT_ATOMS: atom_id res chain seq x y z
N MET A 1 -1.53 13.79 -18.25
CA MET A 1 -2.41 13.60 -17.08
C MET A 1 -1.51 13.52 -15.88
N SER A 2 -1.90 14.17 -14.79
CA SER A 2 -1.11 14.17 -13.55
C SER A 2 -2.05 13.90 -12.40
N ILE A 3 -1.60 13.09 -11.45
CA ILE A 3 -2.37 12.65 -10.28
C ILE A 3 -1.45 12.76 -9.07
N ALA A 4 -1.85 13.53 -8.06
CA ALA A 4 -1.21 13.55 -6.75
C ALA A 4 -1.78 12.43 -5.88
N GLN A 5 -0.91 11.78 -5.09
CA GLN A 5 -1.26 10.62 -4.27
C GLN A 5 -0.86 10.82 -2.80
N GLY A 6 0.34 11.37 -2.55
CA GLY A 6 0.88 11.58 -1.21
C GLY A 6 1.39 13.00 -1.01
N ILE A 7 1.42 13.46 0.24
CA ILE A 7 2.00 14.73 0.65
C ILE A 7 2.62 14.59 2.05
N ASN A 8 3.78 15.21 2.29
CA ASN A 8 4.40 15.28 3.63
C ASN A 8 4.19 16.65 4.30
N ASP A 9 4.62 16.76 5.57
CA ASP A 9 4.50 17.99 6.37
C ASP A 9 5.29 19.19 5.83
N ASP A 10 6.30 18.95 4.98
CA ASP A 10 7.07 20.01 4.33
C ASP A 10 6.42 20.48 3.01
N GLY A 11 5.25 19.95 2.66
CA GLY A 11 4.47 20.32 1.47
C GLY A 11 4.94 19.64 0.18
N VAL A 12 5.86 18.67 0.27
CA VAL A 12 6.29 17.87 -0.87
C VAL A 12 5.16 16.93 -1.25
N VAL A 13 4.74 16.97 -2.52
CA VAL A 13 3.69 16.10 -3.07
C VAL A 13 4.34 15.04 -3.96
N VAL A 14 3.81 13.83 -3.96
CA VAL A 14 4.23 12.76 -4.87
C VAL A 14 3.05 12.13 -5.59
N GLY A 15 3.32 11.52 -6.73
CA GLY A 15 2.30 10.91 -7.55
C GLY A 15 2.82 10.46 -8.90
N GLN A 16 2.01 10.67 -9.93
CA GLN A 16 2.30 10.27 -11.30
C GLN A 16 2.04 11.41 -12.29
N SER A 17 2.88 11.53 -13.32
CA SER A 17 2.68 12.45 -14.43
C SER A 17 3.13 11.86 -15.76
N GLY A 18 2.34 12.03 -16.81
CA GLY A 18 2.69 11.55 -18.15
C GLY A 18 1.85 12.16 -19.29
N PRO A 19 2.24 11.95 -20.55
CA PRO A 19 1.43 12.31 -21.71
C PRO A 19 0.04 11.65 -21.65
N ARG A 20 -0.98 12.27 -22.25
CA ARG A 20 -2.33 11.63 -22.34
C ARG A 20 -2.19 10.29 -23.09
N GLY A 21 -2.63 9.19 -22.48
CA GLY A 21 -2.66 7.86 -23.10
C GLY A 21 -1.47 6.95 -22.77
N LEU A 22 -0.52 7.39 -21.94
CA LEU A 22 0.54 6.55 -21.38
C LEU A 22 0.43 6.52 -19.85
N VAL A 23 0.78 5.39 -19.25
CA VAL A 23 1.05 5.32 -17.81
C VAL A 23 2.23 6.26 -17.55
N GLY A 24 2.07 7.23 -16.65
CA GLY A 24 3.07 8.26 -16.40
C GLY A 24 4.24 7.78 -15.55
N LEU A 25 5.27 8.62 -15.44
CA LEU A 25 6.40 8.42 -14.54
C LEU A 25 6.00 8.83 -13.11
N ALA A 26 6.63 8.20 -12.12
CA ALA A 26 6.56 8.66 -10.74
C ALA A 26 7.23 10.04 -10.66
N VAL A 27 6.59 10.98 -9.98
CA VAL A 27 7.07 12.35 -9.86
C VAL A 27 6.89 12.87 -8.45
N ARG A 28 7.73 13.85 -8.12
CA ARG A 28 7.68 14.68 -6.91
C ARG A 28 7.43 16.12 -7.32
N TRP A 29 6.57 16.82 -6.59
CA TRP A 29 6.36 18.26 -6.69
C TRP A 29 6.82 18.94 -5.41
N ASP A 30 7.65 19.97 -5.55
CA ASP A 30 8.01 20.87 -4.47
C ASP A 30 6.88 21.87 -4.16
N PRO A 31 6.87 22.48 -2.96
CA PRO A 31 5.87 23.48 -2.59
C PRO A 31 5.80 24.70 -3.54
N ASP A 32 6.88 24.97 -4.27
CA ASP A 32 6.93 26.04 -5.29
C ASP A 32 6.34 25.62 -6.66
N GLY A 33 5.89 24.36 -6.78
CA GLY A 33 5.34 23.76 -7.99
C GLY A 33 6.37 23.14 -8.93
N SER A 34 7.66 23.18 -8.60
CA SER A 34 8.71 22.51 -9.37
C SER A 34 8.48 21.01 -9.39
N ILE A 35 8.65 20.39 -10.56
CA ILE A 35 8.45 18.95 -10.75
C ILE A 35 9.78 18.25 -10.98
N THR A 36 9.97 17.13 -10.29
CA THR A 36 11.12 16.22 -10.48
C THR A 36 10.58 14.83 -10.82
N ALA A 37 11.07 14.25 -11.92
CA ALA A 37 10.82 12.86 -12.23
C ALA A 37 11.67 11.99 -11.31
N LEU A 38 11.07 10.94 -10.74
CA LEU A 38 11.77 9.95 -9.95
C LEU A 38 12.29 8.85 -10.89
N ASP A 39 13.51 8.38 -10.66
CA ASP A 39 14.18 7.41 -11.51
C ASP A 39 13.43 6.07 -11.55
N LEU A 40 13.41 5.40 -12.70
CA LEU A 40 12.84 4.06 -12.80
C LEU A 40 13.85 3.02 -12.29
N PRO A 41 13.44 2.04 -11.46
CA PRO A 41 14.31 0.92 -11.14
C PRO A 41 14.64 0.12 -12.41
N ALA A 42 15.81 -0.52 -12.44
CA ALA A 42 16.29 -1.23 -13.63
C ALA A 42 15.28 -2.25 -14.16
N GLY A 43 14.85 -2.07 -15.41
CA GLY A 43 13.87 -2.94 -16.08
C GLY A 43 12.41 -2.55 -15.88
N ALA A 44 12.10 -1.47 -15.15
CA ALA A 44 10.77 -0.86 -15.16
C ALA A 44 10.60 0.12 -16.32
N GLU A 45 9.36 0.25 -16.76
CA GLU A 45 8.92 1.17 -17.81
C GLU A 45 8.00 2.25 -17.26
N ASN A 46 7.28 1.95 -16.17
CA ASN A 46 6.36 2.88 -15.55
C ASN A 46 6.51 2.84 -14.04
N ALA A 47 6.09 3.92 -13.37
CA ALA A 47 6.03 3.96 -11.92
C ALA A 47 4.95 4.93 -11.42
N SER A 48 4.55 4.74 -10.17
CA SER A 48 3.67 5.65 -9.42
C SER A 48 4.18 5.74 -8.00
N ALA A 49 4.33 6.96 -7.50
CA ALA A 49 4.61 7.21 -6.09
C ALA A 49 3.29 7.37 -5.33
N PHE A 50 3.20 6.79 -4.14
CA PHE A 50 1.99 6.79 -3.33
C PHE A 50 2.15 7.55 -2.01
N ALA A 51 3.31 7.47 -1.37
CA ALA A 51 3.57 8.15 -0.12
C ALA A 51 4.99 8.72 -0.05
N VAL A 52 5.16 9.75 0.78
CA VAL A 52 6.42 10.44 1.02
C VAL A 52 6.51 10.81 2.50
N ASN A 53 7.63 10.52 3.16
CA ASN A 53 7.88 10.96 4.54
C ASN A 53 8.59 12.32 4.57
N ARG A 54 8.81 12.89 5.77
CA ARG A 54 9.51 14.18 5.91
C ARG A 54 10.96 14.15 5.46
N ALA A 55 11.65 13.00 5.61
CA ALA A 55 13.03 12.84 5.16
C ALA A 55 13.15 12.92 3.62
N GLY A 56 12.04 12.76 2.89
CA GLY A 56 11.99 12.76 1.43
C GLY A 56 12.08 11.36 0.84
N ASP A 57 12.00 10.30 1.65
CA ASP A 57 11.80 8.94 1.14
C ASP A 57 10.43 8.85 0.49
N VAL A 58 10.38 8.29 -0.70
CA VAL A 58 9.15 8.08 -1.45
C VAL A 58 8.96 6.59 -1.68
N VAL A 59 7.73 6.10 -1.60
CA VAL A 59 7.40 4.69 -1.88
C VAL A 59 6.28 4.57 -2.90
N GLY A 60 6.21 3.43 -3.57
CA GLY A 60 5.14 3.16 -4.52
C GLY A 60 5.30 1.88 -5.32
N LEU A 61 4.84 1.93 -6.57
CA LEU A 61 4.84 0.80 -7.51
C LEU A 61 5.65 1.16 -8.75
N ALA A 62 6.47 0.22 -9.21
CA ALA A 62 7.05 0.24 -10.55
C ALA A 62 6.57 -0.97 -11.35
N THR A 63 6.31 -0.77 -12.64
CA THR A 63 5.89 -1.83 -13.54
C THR A 63 6.72 -1.89 -14.81
N ALA A 64 6.83 -3.09 -15.37
CA ALA A 64 7.34 -3.30 -16.72
C ALA A 64 6.22 -3.75 -17.64
N SER A 65 6.24 -3.32 -18.89
CA SER A 65 5.26 -3.67 -19.89
C SER A 65 5.89 -4.53 -20.99
N GLU A 66 6.09 -5.83 -20.72
CA GLU A 66 6.24 -6.80 -21.82
C GLU A 66 5.34 -8.05 -21.71
N GLN A 67 4.30 -7.99 -22.54
CA GLN A 67 3.60 -8.99 -23.36
C GLN A 67 3.77 -10.51 -23.17
N VAL A 68 2.59 -11.16 -23.16
CA VAL A 68 2.11 -12.25 -24.06
C VAL A 68 3.17 -13.23 -24.59
N SER A 69 3.40 -14.29 -23.84
CA SER A 69 3.58 -15.63 -24.41
C SER A 69 3.01 -16.69 -23.47
N GLY A 70 1.72 -17.03 -23.64
CA GLY A 70 1.08 -18.26 -23.15
C GLY A 70 0.94 -18.50 -21.63
N ASP A 71 1.92 -18.07 -20.84
CA ASP A 71 2.06 -18.35 -19.42
C ASP A 71 2.30 -17.02 -18.70
N LEU A 72 1.21 -16.38 -18.27
CA LEU A 72 1.25 -15.18 -17.43
C LEU A 72 2.09 -15.46 -16.17
N LYS A 73 3.33 -14.98 -16.12
CA LYS A 73 4.08 -14.84 -14.86
C LYS A 73 3.97 -13.39 -14.40
N ALA A 74 3.36 -13.21 -13.23
CA ALA A 74 3.24 -11.95 -12.52
C ALA A 74 4.63 -11.46 -12.06
N GLU A 75 5.48 -10.99 -12.98
CA GLU A 75 6.85 -10.55 -12.66
C GLU A 75 7.08 -9.05 -12.90
N GLY A 76 6.03 -8.31 -13.30
CA GLY A 76 6.12 -6.92 -13.73
C GLY A 76 5.58 -5.88 -12.75
N GLU A 77 5.46 -6.19 -11.46
CA GLU A 77 5.01 -5.26 -10.41
C GLU A 77 5.95 -5.34 -9.20
N TRP A 78 6.62 -4.23 -8.91
CA TRP A 78 7.58 -4.13 -7.81
C TRP A 78 7.21 -3.02 -6.83
N ALA A 79 7.23 -3.34 -5.54
CA ALA A 79 7.27 -2.34 -4.49
C ALA A 79 8.62 -1.65 -4.54
N VAL A 80 8.61 -0.32 -4.51
CA VAL A 80 9.81 0.49 -4.70
C VAL A 80 9.95 1.56 -3.62
N ARG A 81 11.20 1.95 -3.40
CA ARG A 81 11.59 3.10 -2.58
C ARG A 81 12.53 3.98 -3.40
N TRP A 82 12.24 5.28 -3.42
CA TRP A 82 13.16 6.32 -3.86
C TRP A 82 13.71 7.02 -2.62
N ASN A 83 15.03 7.06 -2.50
CA ASN A 83 15.71 7.70 -1.40
C ASN A 83 15.91 9.20 -1.69
N PRO A 84 16.12 10.04 -0.66
CA PRO A 84 16.33 11.47 -0.83
C PRO A 84 17.56 11.84 -1.68
N ASP A 85 18.52 10.92 -1.84
CA ASP A 85 19.69 11.09 -2.69
C ASP A 85 19.42 10.82 -4.19
N GLY A 86 18.17 10.48 -4.54
CA GLY A 86 17.73 10.17 -5.89
C GLY A 86 17.87 8.69 -6.28
N SER A 87 18.51 7.86 -5.44
CA SER A 87 18.61 6.43 -5.72
C SER A 87 17.26 5.74 -5.60
N VAL A 88 17.05 4.68 -6.39
CA VAL A 88 15.84 3.87 -6.40
C VAL A 88 16.18 2.41 -6.17
N GLU A 89 15.41 1.76 -5.29
CA GLU A 89 15.54 0.34 -4.99
C GLU A 89 14.19 -0.38 -5.01
N ARG A 90 14.25 -1.67 -5.32
CA ARG A 90 13.10 -2.58 -5.17
C ARG A 90 13.10 -3.12 -3.75
N LEU A 91 11.95 -3.05 -3.09
CA LEU A 91 11.79 -3.68 -1.78
C LEU A 91 11.79 -5.21 -1.93
N PRO A 92 12.47 -5.93 -1.04
CA PRO A 92 12.68 -7.37 -1.20
C PRO A 92 11.39 -8.16 -1.01
N VAL A 93 11.19 -9.14 -1.89
CA VAL A 93 10.03 -10.04 -1.92
C VAL A 93 10.47 -11.48 -2.16
N PRO A 94 9.68 -12.49 -1.75
CA PRO A 94 9.93 -13.87 -2.12
C PRO A 94 9.97 -14.05 -3.64
N GLY A 95 10.79 -14.98 -4.13
CA GLY A 95 11.04 -15.15 -5.57
C GLY A 95 9.77 -15.30 -6.41
N GLY A 96 9.61 -14.41 -7.39
CA GLY A 96 8.47 -14.40 -8.33
C GLY A 96 7.16 -13.86 -7.75
N ALA A 97 7.17 -13.25 -6.57
CA ALA A 97 6.05 -12.48 -6.04
C ALA A 97 6.05 -11.06 -6.62
N VAL A 98 4.86 -10.47 -6.72
CA VAL A 98 4.70 -9.03 -6.98
C VAL A 98 4.43 -8.28 -5.69
N ALA A 99 4.70 -6.99 -5.67
CA ALA A 99 4.41 -6.17 -4.51
C ALA A 99 4.09 -4.73 -4.86
N VAL A 100 3.45 -4.05 -3.91
CA VAL A 100 3.17 -2.62 -3.91
C VAL A 100 3.47 -2.08 -2.51
N SER A 101 4.13 -0.93 -2.40
CA SER A 101 4.27 -0.20 -1.14
C SER A 101 3.29 0.97 -1.11
N TRP A 102 2.44 1.03 -0.09
CA TRP A 102 1.34 1.98 0.00
C TRP A 102 1.68 3.21 0.83
N ASP A 103 2.39 3.00 1.95
CA ASP A 103 2.63 4.05 2.93
C ASP A 103 3.99 3.87 3.61
N ILE A 104 4.55 4.98 4.09
CA ILE A 104 5.86 5.03 4.74
C ILE A 104 5.79 5.97 5.96
N ASN A 105 6.38 5.54 7.08
CA ASN A 105 6.46 6.37 8.28
C ASN A 105 7.76 7.21 8.34
N GLU A 106 7.85 8.09 9.32
CA GLU A 106 9.01 8.99 9.51
C GLU A 106 10.31 8.27 9.89
N PHE A 107 10.24 6.98 10.20
CA PHE A 107 11.41 6.15 10.48
C PHE A 107 11.85 5.33 9.26
N GLY A 108 11.14 5.43 8.13
CA GLY A 108 11.43 4.69 6.91
C GLY A 108 10.85 3.27 6.89
N GLU A 109 9.98 2.92 7.84
CA GLU A 109 9.23 1.66 7.75
C GLU A 109 8.11 1.79 6.73
N VAL A 110 7.98 0.79 5.87
CA VAL A 110 7.05 0.80 4.74
C VAL A 110 5.98 -0.25 4.96
N ALA A 111 4.72 0.12 4.78
CA ALA A 111 3.60 -0.81 4.72
C ALA A 111 3.17 -1.02 3.27
N GLY A 112 2.85 -2.27 2.93
CA GLY A 112 2.35 -2.61 1.61
C GLY A 112 1.91 -4.05 1.50
N ASP A 113 1.77 -4.52 0.27
CA ASP A 113 1.23 -5.83 -0.04
C ASP A 113 2.21 -6.63 -0.91
N VAL A 114 2.20 -7.96 -0.70
CA VAL A 114 2.90 -8.94 -1.53
C VAL A 114 1.88 -9.97 -1.99
N ARG A 115 1.84 -10.22 -3.30
CA ARG A 115 1.08 -11.32 -3.88
C ARG A 115 2.04 -12.41 -4.33
N HIS A 116 1.91 -13.56 -3.68
CA HIS A 116 2.71 -14.75 -3.92
C HIS A 116 2.28 -15.47 -5.20
N ARG A 117 3.13 -16.37 -5.72
CA ARG A 117 2.84 -17.14 -6.95
C ARG A 117 1.63 -18.06 -6.85
N ASP A 118 1.27 -18.49 -5.65
CA ASP A 118 0.06 -19.27 -5.37
C ASP A 118 -1.21 -18.39 -5.32
N GLY A 119 -1.08 -17.09 -5.57
CA GLY A 119 -2.16 -16.11 -5.50
C GLY A 119 -2.44 -15.60 -4.09
N ALA A 120 -1.71 -16.04 -3.07
CA ALA A 120 -1.91 -15.56 -1.71
C ALA A 120 -1.46 -14.10 -1.59
N GLU A 121 -2.35 -13.26 -1.09
CA GLU A 121 -2.09 -11.83 -0.83
C GLU A 121 -1.79 -11.63 0.66
N ARG A 122 -0.69 -10.93 0.93
CA ARG A 122 -0.17 -10.70 2.28
C ARG A 122 0.19 -9.25 2.46
N ALA A 123 -0.33 -8.65 3.52
CA ALA A 123 0.15 -7.39 4.03
C ALA A 123 1.56 -7.63 4.58
N VAL A 124 2.45 -6.67 4.38
CA VAL A 124 3.83 -6.72 4.84
C VAL A 124 4.27 -5.38 5.39
N ARG A 125 5.27 -5.42 6.28
CA ARG A 125 6.04 -4.27 6.71
C ARG A 125 7.50 -4.48 6.33
N TRP A 126 8.11 -3.54 5.63
CA TRP A 126 9.55 -3.51 5.42
C TRP A 126 10.20 -2.55 6.41
N SER A 127 11.30 -2.99 7.03
CA SER A 127 12.17 -2.09 7.79
C SER A 127 12.96 -1.17 6.84
N PRO A 128 13.55 -0.08 7.36
CA PRO A 128 14.39 0.81 6.56
C PRO A 128 15.57 0.10 5.88
N GLU A 129 16.05 -0.99 6.47
CA GLU A 129 17.14 -1.86 5.97
C GLU A 129 16.62 -2.94 5.01
N GLY A 130 15.33 -2.91 4.64
CA GLY A 130 14.71 -3.87 3.74
C GLY A 130 14.27 -5.17 4.40
N THR A 131 14.26 -5.29 5.73
CA THR A 131 13.78 -6.54 6.37
C THR A 131 12.26 -6.64 6.23
N ARG A 132 11.77 -7.63 5.49
CA ARG A 132 10.33 -7.88 5.29
C ARG A 132 9.73 -8.72 6.43
N THR A 133 8.68 -8.20 7.05
CA THR A 133 7.82 -8.90 8.02
C THR A 133 6.43 -9.09 7.44
N GLU A 134 5.92 -10.32 7.45
CA GLU A 134 4.55 -10.61 7.01
C GLU A 134 3.54 -10.27 8.12
N LEU A 135 2.49 -9.53 7.76
CA LEU A 135 1.41 -9.13 8.64
C LEU A 135 0.24 -10.09 8.44
N ARG A 136 0.19 -11.13 9.29
CA ARG A 136 -0.73 -12.26 9.09
C ARG A 136 -2.21 -11.82 9.13
N PRO A 137 -3.09 -12.50 8.38
CA PRO A 137 -4.52 -12.32 8.52
C PRO A 137 -5.04 -12.74 9.89
N LEU A 138 -6.24 -12.29 10.23
CA LEU A 138 -6.95 -12.74 11.43
C LEU A 138 -7.25 -14.25 11.36
N PRO A 139 -7.40 -14.96 12.49
CA PRO A 139 -7.74 -16.37 12.47
C PRO A 139 -8.98 -16.68 11.61
N GLY A 140 -8.82 -17.65 10.71
CA GLY A 140 -9.83 -18.09 9.74
C GLY A 140 -9.87 -17.31 8.42
N ASP A 141 -9.12 -16.21 8.29
CA ASP A 141 -8.99 -15.46 7.04
C ASP A 141 -7.76 -15.94 6.25
N VAL A 142 -7.78 -15.68 4.94
CA VAL A 142 -6.81 -16.23 3.98
C VAL A 142 -5.95 -15.17 3.30
N ALA A 143 -6.33 -13.89 3.41
CA ALA A 143 -5.63 -12.76 2.86
C ALA A 143 -5.65 -11.55 3.81
N SER A 144 -4.73 -10.63 3.58
CA SER A 144 -4.50 -9.43 4.38
C SER A 144 -3.94 -8.33 3.49
N HIS A 145 -4.36 -7.09 3.73
CA HIS A 145 -3.96 -5.91 2.96
C HIS A 145 -3.59 -4.77 3.89
N ALA A 146 -2.43 -4.16 3.69
CA ALA A 146 -2.01 -2.97 4.41
C ALA A 146 -2.51 -1.72 3.69
N GLN A 147 -2.87 -0.67 4.45
CA GLN A 147 -3.30 0.61 3.88
C GLN A 147 -2.50 1.79 4.41
N SER A 148 -2.08 1.76 5.68
CA SER A 148 -1.32 2.86 6.29
C SER A 148 -0.44 2.38 7.42
N ILE A 149 0.61 3.15 7.72
CA ILE A 149 1.52 2.94 8.84
C ILE A 149 1.72 4.25 9.61
N ASN A 150 1.78 4.18 10.94
CA ASN A 150 2.12 5.35 11.75
C ASN A 150 3.58 5.31 12.24
N ASN A 151 4.04 6.43 12.82
CA ASN A 151 5.39 6.57 13.38
C ASN A 151 5.68 5.69 14.61
N ARG A 152 4.72 4.89 15.07
CA ARG A 152 4.95 3.88 16.11
C ARG A 152 5.03 2.46 15.54
N GLY A 153 5.06 2.32 14.21
CA GLY A 153 5.14 1.02 13.52
C GLY A 153 3.82 0.25 13.47
N TYR A 154 2.70 0.86 13.88
CA TYR A 154 1.38 0.24 13.75
C TYR A 154 0.92 0.33 12.31
N VAL A 155 0.42 -0.78 11.78
CA VAL A 155 -0.13 -0.85 10.42
C VAL A 155 -1.63 -1.08 10.52
N ALA A 156 -2.41 -0.27 9.81
CA ALA A 156 -3.84 -0.46 9.65
C ALA A 156 -4.17 -0.98 8.25
N GLY A 157 -5.21 -1.80 8.17
CA GLY A 157 -5.71 -2.33 6.91
C GLY A 157 -6.82 -3.34 7.14
N ASP A 158 -6.86 -4.38 6.32
CA ASP A 158 -7.92 -5.37 6.37
C ASP A 158 -7.44 -6.81 6.24
N SER A 159 -8.27 -7.73 6.73
CA SER A 159 -8.11 -9.17 6.63
C SER A 159 -9.33 -9.76 5.95
N ALA A 160 -9.11 -10.64 4.97
CA ALA A 160 -10.13 -11.16 4.08
C ALA A 160 -10.25 -12.69 4.16
N GLY A 161 -11.47 -13.17 4.38
CA GLY A 161 -11.82 -14.59 4.31
C GLY A 161 -12.20 -15.05 2.90
N SER A 162 -12.33 -16.37 2.70
CA SER A 162 -12.58 -17.02 1.40
C SER A 162 -13.91 -16.67 0.70
N ALA A 163 -14.83 -16.00 1.39
CA ALA A 163 -16.12 -15.56 0.85
C ALA A 163 -16.24 -14.02 0.73
N GLY A 164 -15.12 -13.30 0.63
CA GLY A 164 -15.11 -11.83 0.52
C GLY A 164 -15.49 -11.11 1.82
N ARG A 165 -15.48 -11.82 2.95
CA ARG A 165 -15.65 -11.19 4.27
C ARG A 165 -14.38 -10.40 4.59
N ILE A 166 -14.49 -9.08 4.59
CA ILE A 166 -13.41 -8.16 4.94
C ILE A 166 -13.60 -7.69 6.39
N ARG A 167 -12.50 -7.70 7.15
CA ARG A 167 -12.43 -7.24 8.54
C ARG A 167 -11.32 -6.22 8.70
N ALA A 168 -11.64 -5.04 9.22
CA ALA A 168 -10.63 -4.07 9.61
C ALA A 168 -9.72 -4.65 10.71
N VAL A 169 -8.42 -4.39 10.61
CA VAL A 169 -7.41 -4.95 11.50
C VAL A 169 -6.30 -3.93 11.75
N LEU A 170 -5.73 -4.00 12.95
CA LEU A 170 -4.54 -3.25 13.36
C LEU A 170 -3.43 -4.26 13.71
N TRP A 171 -2.32 -4.19 12.98
CA TRP A 171 -1.10 -4.93 13.29
C TRP A 171 -0.18 -4.04 14.14
N HIS A 172 0.28 -4.59 15.25
CA HIS A 172 1.16 -3.91 16.18
C HIS A 172 2.64 -4.13 15.80
N PRO A 173 3.55 -3.25 16.22
CA PRO A 173 4.99 -3.43 16.01
C PRO A 173 5.51 -4.75 16.57
N ASP A 174 4.97 -5.22 17.70
CA ASP A 174 5.34 -6.47 18.38
C ASP A 174 4.77 -7.75 17.72
N GLY A 175 4.03 -7.61 16.63
CA GLY A 175 3.41 -8.72 15.90
C GLY A 175 2.04 -9.15 16.44
N SER A 176 1.53 -8.53 17.50
CA SER A 176 0.15 -8.74 17.94
C SER A 176 -0.85 -8.13 16.95
N ILE A 177 -2.07 -8.67 16.93
CA ILE A 177 -3.11 -8.35 15.94
C ILE A 177 -4.41 -8.02 16.67
N THR A 178 -4.99 -6.87 16.37
CA THR A 178 -6.29 -6.44 16.91
C THR A 178 -7.32 -6.37 15.80
N ALA A 179 -8.38 -7.18 15.89
CA ALA A 179 -9.55 -7.02 15.03
C ALA A 179 -10.31 -5.75 15.42
N LEU A 180 -10.56 -4.86 14.46
CA LEU A 180 -11.30 -3.63 14.69
C LEU A 180 -12.80 -3.91 14.51
N GLY A 181 -13.58 -3.57 15.54
CA GLY A 181 -15.00 -3.87 15.61
C GLY A 181 -15.84 -3.10 14.58
N ARG A 182 -17.03 -3.65 14.26
CA ARG A 182 -18.08 -2.90 13.54
C ARG A 182 -18.77 -1.96 14.52
N ARG A 183 -19.17 -0.77 14.05
CA ARG A 183 -20.06 0.10 14.84
C ARG A 183 -21.32 -0.69 15.23
N PRO A 184 -21.79 -0.62 16.48
CA PRO A 184 -23.10 -1.15 16.84
C PRO A 184 -24.16 -0.44 15.98
N ASN A 185 -25.07 -1.20 15.39
CA ASN A 185 -26.16 -0.64 14.59
C ASN A 185 -27.06 0.19 15.53
N HIS A 186 -27.23 1.49 15.29
CA HIS A 186 -28.17 2.33 16.07
C HIS A 186 -29.65 2.17 15.66
N ASN A 187 -30.02 1.07 14.97
CA ASN A 187 -31.32 0.97 14.31
C ASN A 187 -32.11 -0.32 14.59
N THR A 188 -31.82 -1.04 15.68
CA THR A 188 -32.61 -2.23 16.06
C THR A 188 -33.58 -2.03 17.24
N ASP A 189 -33.63 -0.84 17.84
CA ASP A 189 -34.54 -0.55 18.97
C ASP A 189 -35.51 0.59 18.63
N ILE A 190 -36.29 0.47 17.55
CA ILE A 190 -37.60 1.14 17.56
C ILE A 190 -38.52 0.20 18.32
N PRO A 191 -38.94 0.52 19.56
CA PRO A 191 -39.95 -0.29 20.24
C PRO A 191 -41.21 -0.26 19.38
N SER A 192 -41.70 -1.44 19.00
CA SER A 192 -43.01 -1.57 18.36
C SER A 192 -44.06 -0.89 19.24
N SER A 193 -44.73 0.13 18.70
CA SER A 193 -45.87 0.77 19.37
C SER A 193 -46.89 -0.30 19.80
N PRO A 194 -47.48 -0.22 21.00
CA PRO A 194 -48.49 -1.18 21.43
C PRO A 194 -49.74 -1.03 20.53
N PRO A 195 -50.52 -2.12 20.34
CA PRO A 195 -51.69 -2.07 19.47
C PRO A 195 -52.73 -1.12 20.04
N LEU A 196 -53.32 -0.28 19.17
CA LEU A 196 -54.49 0.52 19.48
C LEU A 196 -55.63 -0.43 19.86
N ARG A 197 -56.12 -0.32 21.09
CA ARG A 197 -57.38 -0.96 21.50
C ARG A 197 -58.53 -0.10 20.97
N CYS A 198 -59.43 -0.71 20.20
CA CYS A 198 -60.77 -0.18 19.94
C CYS A 198 -61.67 -0.38 21.16
#